data_AF-A0A8J2SNR6-F1
#
_entry.id   AF-A0A8J2SNR6-F1
#
_cell.length_a   1.000
_cell.length_b   1.000
_cell.length_c   1.000
_cell.angle_alpha   90.00
_cell.angle_beta   90.00
_cell.angle_gamma   90.00
#
_symmetry.space_group_name_H-M   'P 1'
#
loop_
_entity.id
_entity.type
_entity.pdbx_description
1 polymer ?
#
loop_
_entity_poly.entity_id
_entity_poly.type
_entity_poly.pdbx_seq_one_letter_code
_entity_poly.pdbx_strand_id
1 'polypeptide(L)'
;TPRQYSHYAESLRLLKRFEEARSLLRKTIPVARRVLRDNDRLTLVMRMVYAAAIYCDASATLDDLREAVTTLAETERTARRVLGGAHPDTMGIEYDLRKARAVRDARESGREVIFE
;
A
#
# COMPACT_ATOMS: atom_id res chain seq x y z
N THR A 1 -12.69 1.03 -14.92
CA THR A 1 -12.26 2.37 -14.46
C THR A 1 -11.31 2.24 -13.28
N PRO A 2 -10.44 3.23 -12.97
CA PRO A 2 -9.52 3.16 -11.81
C PRO A 2 -10.23 2.76 -10.49
N ARG A 3 -11.48 3.20 -10.33
CA ARG A 3 -12.32 2.87 -9.17
C ARG A 3 -12.61 1.37 -9.05
N GLN A 4 -12.98 0.72 -10.15
CA GLN A 4 -13.23 -0.73 -10.17
C GLN A 4 -11.97 -1.52 -9.82
N TYR A 5 -10.81 -1.08 -10.32
CA TYR A 5 -9.54 -1.74 -10.02
C TYR A 5 -9.11 -1.60 -8.57
N SER A 6 -9.39 -0.46 -7.93
CA SER A 6 -9.13 -0.26 -6.50
C SER A 6 -9.95 -1.24 -5.64
N HIS A 7 -11.26 -1.34 -5.87
CA HIS A 7 -12.14 -2.26 -5.15
C HIS A 7 -11.77 -3.73 -5.41
N TYR A 8 -11.38 -4.05 -6.65
CA TYR A 8 -10.98 -5.41 -7.01
C TYR A 8 -9.63 -5.79 -6.39
N ALA A 9 -8.66 -4.88 -6.38
CA ALA A 9 -7.37 -5.11 -5.73
C ALA A 9 -7.51 -5.28 -4.20
N GLU A 10 -8.39 -4.51 -3.56
CA GLU A 10 -8.69 -4.68 -2.14
C GLU A 10 -9.32 -6.06 -1.86
N SER A 11 -10.21 -6.51 -2.74
CA SER A 11 -10.80 -7.85 -2.65
C SER A 11 -9.74 -8.96 -2.81
N LEU A 12 -8.82 -8.81 -3.77
CA LEU A 12 -7.70 -9.74 -3.97
C LEU A 12 -6.77 -9.79 -2.73
N ARG A 13 -6.49 -8.64 -2.10
CA ARG A 13 -5.71 -8.55 -0.88
C ARG A 13 -6.38 -9.27 0.29
N LEU A 14 -7.68 -9.07 0.48
CA LEU A 14 -8.47 -9.76 1.51
C LEU A 14 -8.53 -11.28 1.29
N LEU A 15 -8.54 -11.72 0.03
CA LEU A 15 -8.45 -13.13 -0.36
C LEU A 15 -7.01 -13.69 -0.32
N LYS A 16 -6.03 -12.92 0.19
CA LYS A 16 -4.60 -13.28 0.24
C LYS A 16 -3.97 -13.62 -1.12
N ARG A 17 -4.57 -13.13 -2.23
CA ARG A 17 -4.04 -13.25 -3.60
C ARG A 17 -3.10 -12.08 -3.87
N PHE A 18 -2.01 -12.01 -3.11
CA PHE A 18 -1.12 -10.85 -3.06
C PHE A 18 -0.42 -10.58 -4.39
N GLU A 19 0.12 -11.60 -5.05
CA GLU A 19 0.75 -11.46 -6.37
C GLU A 19 -0.19 -10.88 -7.43
N GLU A 20 -1.46 -11.31 -7.41
CA GLU A 20 -2.46 -10.79 -8.34
C GLU A 20 -2.83 -9.35 -8.03
N ALA A 21 -3.00 -9.00 -6.75
CA ALA A 21 -3.22 -7.63 -6.32
C ALA A 21 -2.04 -6.73 -6.72
N ARG A 22 -0.80 -7.17 -6.49
CA ARG A 22 0.44 -6.46 -6.87
C ARG A 22 0.51 -6.24 -8.37
N SER A 23 0.33 -7.30 -9.16
CA SER A 23 0.38 -7.24 -10.62
C SER A 23 -0.68 -6.31 -11.21
N LEU A 24 -1.91 -6.38 -10.69
CA LEU A 24 -3.01 -5.50 -11.10
C LEU A 24 -2.71 -4.04 -10.77
N LEU A 25 -2.28 -3.74 -9.54
CA LEU A 25 -2.03 -2.38 -9.09
C LEU A 25 -0.80 -1.78 -9.77
N ARG A 26 0.26 -2.55 -10.02
CA ARG A 26 1.44 -2.10 -10.77
C ARG A 26 1.08 -1.64 -12.18
N LYS A 27 0.11 -2.30 -12.83
CA LYS A 27 -0.41 -1.88 -14.14
C LYS A 27 -1.35 -0.68 -14.05
N THR A 28 -2.12 -0.57 -12.98
CA THR A 28 -3.22 0.41 -12.90
C THR A 28 -2.82 1.74 -12.27
N ILE A 29 -1.88 1.76 -11.33
CA ILE A 29 -1.40 3.00 -10.69
C ILE A 29 -0.89 4.01 -11.73
N PRO A 30 -0.06 3.67 -12.73
CA PRO A 30 0.36 4.62 -13.76
C PRO A 30 -0.80 5.21 -14.56
N VAL A 31 -1.84 4.42 -14.81
CA VAL A 31 -3.06 4.87 -15.50
C VAL A 31 -3.85 5.83 -14.61
N ALA A 32 -4.04 5.48 -13.33
CA ALA A 32 -4.70 6.34 -12.35
C ALA A 32 -3.97 7.68 -12.19
N ARG A 33 -2.63 7.66 -12.11
CA ARG A 33 -1.79 8.86 -12.08
C ARG A 33 -1.99 9.76 -13.30
N ARG A 34 -2.08 9.19 -14.50
CA ARG A 34 -2.31 9.96 -15.74
C ARG A 34 -3.72 10.57 -15.81
N VAL A 35 -4.74 9.80 -15.41
CA VAL A 35 -6.15 10.18 -15.56
C VAL A 35 -6.64 11.07 -14.42
N LEU A 36 -6.22 10.78 -13.18
CA LEU A 36 -6.73 11.41 -11.96
C LEU A 36 -5.71 12.34 -11.30
N ARG A 37 -4.42 12.28 -11.70
CA ARG A 37 -3.27 12.96 -11.07
C ARG A 37 -2.84 12.28 -9.76
N ASP A 38 -1.57 12.51 -9.39
CA ASP A 38 -0.91 11.85 -8.24
C ASP A 38 -1.52 12.18 -6.88
N ASN A 39 -2.21 13.32 -6.79
CA ASN A 39 -2.81 13.83 -5.56
C ASN A 39 -4.27 13.37 -5.38
N ASP A 40 -4.83 12.63 -6.34
CA ASP A 40 -6.20 12.15 -6.23
C ASP A 40 -6.32 11.08 -5.14
N ARG A 41 -7.37 11.21 -4.33
CA ARG A 41 -7.69 10.30 -3.22
C ARG A 41 -7.65 8.83 -3.67
N LEU A 42 -8.16 8.51 -4.85
CA LEU A 42 -8.19 7.15 -5.35
C LEU A 42 -6.79 6.63 -5.70
N THR A 43 -5.93 7.47 -6.27
CA THR A 43 -4.52 7.12 -6.52
C THR A 43 -3.79 6.83 -5.20
N LEU A 44 -4.05 7.62 -4.15
CA LEU A 44 -3.47 7.38 -2.81
C LEU A 44 -3.93 6.05 -2.22
N VAL A 45 -5.23 5.75 -2.27
CA VAL A 45 -5.78 4.46 -1.81
C VAL A 45 -5.17 3.29 -2.60
N MET A 46 -5.02 3.40 -3.92
CA MET A 46 -4.41 2.33 -4.72
C MET A 46 -2.95 2.05 -4.35
N ARG A 47 -2.18 3.08 -4.00
CA ARG A 47 -0.80 2.92 -3.52
C ARG A 47 -0.74 2.28 -2.13
N MET A 48 -1.68 2.64 -1.25
CA MET A 48 -1.84 2.02 0.06
C MET A 48 -2.12 0.51 -0.07
N VAL A 49 -3.11 0.13 -0.89
CA VAL A 49 -3.46 -1.28 -1.12
C VAL A 49 -2.30 -2.06 -1.78
N TYR A 50 -1.52 -1.42 -2.65
CA TYR A 50 -0.35 -2.04 -3.28
C TYR A 50 0.71 -2.39 -2.24
N ALA A 51 1.06 -1.45 -1.38
CA ALA A 51 2.01 -1.68 -0.31
C ALA A 51 1.50 -2.69 0.72
N ALA A 52 0.20 -2.67 1.02
CA ALA A 52 -0.45 -3.66 1.90
C ALA A 52 -0.39 -5.07 1.33
N ALA A 53 -0.58 -5.23 0.02
CA ALA A 53 -0.40 -6.53 -0.63
C ALA A 53 1.05 -7.03 -0.50
N ILE A 54 2.05 -6.15 -0.46
CA ILE A 54 3.44 -6.54 -0.28
C ILE A 54 3.73 -6.98 1.16
N TYR A 55 3.47 -6.14 2.17
CA TYR A 55 3.87 -6.50 3.54
C TYR A 55 3.00 -7.58 4.18
N CYS A 56 1.80 -7.85 3.64
CA CYS A 56 0.99 -9.00 4.05
C CYS A 56 1.43 -10.32 3.40
N ASP A 57 2.25 -10.28 2.36
CA ASP A 57 2.76 -11.47 1.70
C ASP A 57 3.97 -12.02 2.45
N ALA A 58 3.82 -13.21 3.03
CA ALA A 58 4.90 -13.88 3.73
C ALA A 58 6.10 -14.19 2.82
N SER A 59 5.88 -14.32 1.50
CA SER A 59 6.93 -14.56 0.52
C SER A 59 7.68 -13.29 0.08
N ALA A 60 7.22 -12.09 0.49
CA ALA A 60 7.87 -10.84 0.15
C ALA A 60 9.33 -10.81 0.61
N THR A 61 10.21 -10.34 -0.29
CA THR A 61 11.62 -10.15 0.00
C THR A 61 11.84 -8.88 0.83
N LEU A 62 13.04 -8.73 1.41
CA LEU A 62 13.37 -7.51 2.14
C LEU A 62 13.34 -6.26 1.24
N ASP A 63 13.66 -6.41 -0.04
CA ASP A 63 13.59 -5.31 -1.00
C ASP A 63 12.15 -4.94 -1.35
N ASP A 64 11.25 -5.93 -1.47
CA ASP A 64 9.81 -5.65 -1.60
C ASP A 64 9.30 -4.87 -0.38
N LEU A 65 9.70 -5.27 0.83
CA LEU A 65 9.30 -4.57 2.06
C LEU A 65 9.84 -3.13 2.11
N ARG A 66 11.06 -2.89 1.60
CA ARG A 66 11.62 -1.53 1.44
C ARG A 66 10.83 -0.71 0.41
N GLU A 67 10.39 -1.33 -0.69
CA GLU A 67 9.51 -0.70 -1.69
C GLU A 67 8.16 -0.30 -1.06
N ALA A 68 7.56 -1.19 -0.27
CA ALA A 68 6.29 -0.93 0.41
C ALA A 68 6.40 0.25 1.39
N VAL A 69 7.45 0.29 2.22
CA VAL A 69 7.70 1.38 3.17
C VAL A 69 7.89 2.71 2.44
N THR A 70 8.69 2.72 1.36
CA THR A 70 8.92 3.94 0.55
C THR A 70 7.62 4.43 -0.08
N THR A 71 6.85 3.52 -0.67
CA THR A 71 5.55 3.82 -1.28
C THR A 71 4.59 4.44 -0.27
N LEU A 72 4.47 3.87 0.93
CA LEU A 72 3.60 4.38 1.98
C LEU A 72 4.07 5.73 2.53
N ALA A 73 5.38 5.94 2.70
CA ALA A 73 5.92 7.21 3.18
C ALA A 73 5.64 8.37 2.21
N GLU A 74 5.80 8.15 0.90
CA GLU A 74 5.45 9.16 -0.11
C GLU A 74 3.94 9.40 -0.18
N THR A 75 3.15 8.33 -0.04
CA THR A 75 1.68 8.40 -0.08
C THR A 75 1.16 9.17 1.14
N GLU A 76 1.73 8.93 2.33
CA GLU A 76 1.40 9.62 3.57
C GLU A 76 1.69 11.12 3.46
N ARG A 77 2.89 11.49 2.99
CA ARG A 77 3.26 12.89 2.79
C ARG A 77 2.30 13.62 1.84
N THR A 78 1.88 12.92 0.79
CA THR A 78 0.93 13.46 -0.20
C THR A 78 -0.47 13.57 0.38
N ALA A 79 -0.95 12.53 1.06
CA ALA A 79 -2.26 12.50 1.71
C ALA A 79 -2.39 13.59 2.78
N ARG A 80 -1.37 13.75 3.63
CA ARG A 80 -1.34 14.81 4.65
C ARG A 80 -1.43 16.21 4.05
N ARG A 81 -0.76 16.45 2.91
CA ARG A 81 -0.80 17.74 2.21
C ARG A 81 -2.14 18.03 1.54
N VAL A 82 -2.78 17.00 0.98
CA VAL A 82 -3.98 17.17 0.13
C VAL A 82 -5.27 17.02 0.92
N LEU A 83 -5.32 16.05 1.84
CA LEU A 83 -6.50 15.67 2.62
C LEU A 83 -6.44 16.16 4.07
N GLY A 84 -5.24 16.46 4.57
CA GLY A 84 -4.99 16.80 5.98
C GLY A 84 -4.63 15.57 6.83
N GLY A 85 -4.01 15.81 7.99
CA GLY A 85 -3.55 14.76 8.90
C GLY A 85 -4.68 13.97 9.58
N ALA A 86 -5.81 14.62 9.89
CA ALA A 86 -6.95 13.98 10.55
C ALA A 86 -7.89 13.22 9.58
N HIS A 87 -7.60 13.23 8.28
CA HIS A 87 -8.44 12.55 7.31
C HIS A 87 -8.33 11.03 7.46
N PRO A 88 -9.45 10.26 7.41
CA PRO A 88 -9.45 8.81 7.59
C PRO A 88 -8.43 8.06 6.72
N ASP A 89 -8.35 8.41 5.44
CA ASP A 89 -7.37 7.78 4.52
C ASP A 89 -5.92 8.08 4.94
N THR A 90 -5.61 9.30 5.41
CA THR A 90 -4.25 9.64 5.90
C THR A 90 -3.89 8.78 7.10
N MET A 91 -4.81 8.65 8.07
CA MET A 91 -4.62 7.78 9.24
C MET A 91 -4.46 6.31 8.86
N GLY A 92 -5.20 5.84 7.85
CA GLY A 92 -5.07 4.48 7.30
C GLY A 92 -3.69 4.24 6.70
N ILE A 93 -3.19 5.18 5.89
CA ILE A 93 -1.83 5.10 5.31
C ILE A 93 -0.76 5.13 6.40
N GLU A 94 -0.92 5.96 7.44
CA GLU A 94 0.01 6.01 8.57
C GLU A 94 0.05 4.68 9.35
N TYR A 95 -1.11 4.04 9.53
CA TYR A 95 -1.22 2.72 10.14
C TYR A 95 -0.50 1.66 9.31
N ASP A 96 -0.76 1.61 8.00
CA ASP A 96 -0.11 0.68 7.08
C ASP A 96 1.40 0.91 7.01
N LEU A 97 1.85 2.17 7.04
CA LEU A 97 3.28 2.51 7.09
C LEU A 97 3.95 1.94 8.34
N ARG A 98 3.29 2.02 9.50
CA ARG A 98 3.79 1.43 10.75
C ARG A 98 3.88 -0.08 10.66
N LYS A 99 2.86 -0.74 10.09
CA LYS A 99 2.88 -2.19 9.86
C LYS A 99 3.97 -2.62 8.90
N ALA A 100 4.13 -1.94 7.76
CA ALA A 100 5.16 -2.23 6.78
C ALA A 100 6.57 -2.14 7.39
N ARG A 101 6.83 -1.12 8.22
CA ARG A 101 8.10 -0.99 8.95
C ARG A 101 8.31 -2.14 9.94
N ALA A 102 7.29 -2.48 10.74
CA ALA A 102 7.38 -3.59 11.68
C ALA A 102 7.69 -4.93 10.99
N VAL A 103 7.01 -5.22 9.86
CA VAL A 103 7.27 -6.43 9.07
C VAL A 103 8.70 -6.43 8.51
N ARG A 104 9.15 -5.31 7.95
CA ARG A 104 10.52 -5.16 7.44
C ARG A 104 11.55 -5.40 8.53
N ASP A 105 11.42 -4.71 9.66
CA ASP A 105 12.40 -4.75 10.75
C ASP A 105 12.47 -6.15 11.38
N ALA A 106 11.35 -6.85 11.45
CA ALA A 106 11.31 -8.22 11.92
C ALA A 106 11.94 -9.20 10.93
N ARG A 107 11.69 -9.02 9.62
CA ARG A 107 12.35 -9.82 8.58
C ARG A 107 13.85 -9.58 8.56
N GLU A 108 14.28 -8.33 8.74
CA GLU A 108 15.69 -7.93 8.82
C GLU A 108 16.38 -8.47 10.08
N SER A 109 15.66 -8.56 11.20
CA SER A 109 16.16 -9.13 12.46
C SER A 109 15.97 -10.65 12.60
N GLY A 110 15.37 -11.32 11.61
CA GLY A 110 15.07 -12.76 11.64
C GLY A 110 14.01 -13.17 12.67
N ARG A 111 13.18 -12.23 13.15
CA ARG A 111 12.07 -12.51 14.08
C ARG A 111 10.76 -12.64 13.30
N GLU A 112 9.93 -13.61 13.64
CA GLU A 112 8.54 -13.67 13.16
C GLU A 112 7.72 -12.55 13.81
N VAL A 113 7.00 -11.74 13.01
CA VAL A 113 5.98 -10.83 13.55
C VAL A 113 4.69 -11.61 13.70
N ILE A 114 4.31 -11.88 14.95
CA ILE A 114 2.95 -12.32 15.27
C ILE A 114 2.08 -11.07 15.32
N PHE A 115 1.20 -10.90 14.35
CA PHE A 115 0.08 -9.95 14.47
C PHE A 115 -1.11 -10.73 15.00
N GLU A 116 -1.50 -10.47 16.26
CA GLU A 116 -2.84 -10.79 16.76
C GLU A 116 -3.90 -9.86 16.15
#